data_AF-A0A1V5HL28-F1
#
_entry.id   AF-A0A1V5HL28-F1
#
_cell.length_a   1.000
_cell.length_b   1.000
_cell.length_c   1.000
_cell.angle_alpha   90.00
_cell.angle_beta   90.00
_cell.angle_gamma   90.00
#
_symmetry.space_group_name_H-M   'P 1'
#
loop_
_entity.id
_entity.type
_entity.pdbx_description
1 polymer ?
#
loop_
_entity_poly.entity_id
_entity_poly.type
_entity_poly.pdbx_seq_one_letter_code
_entity_poly.pdbx_strand_id
1 'polypeptide(L)'
;MKTIDINAREWFDKTYGNSYFSAIVTVDYGMETEKSFPVHFQCMVTEIFYGYAAFEELKKQGIIKADDNVQFWQWCRDNKVIAHYDIHRGCKKRDVVNFTK
;
A
#
# COMPACT_ATOMS: atom_id res chain seq x y z
N MET A 1 -11.36 -9.96 7.80
CA MET A 1 -10.76 -8.65 7.52
C MET A 1 -11.39 -7.54 8.34
N LYS A 2 -10.58 -6.94 9.20
CA LYS A 2 -10.87 -5.86 10.15
C LYS A 2 -9.91 -4.68 9.94
N THR A 3 -8.66 -4.96 9.62
CA THR A 3 -7.66 -3.93 9.32
C THR A 3 -6.98 -4.17 7.97
N ILE A 4 -6.53 -3.08 7.36
CA ILE A 4 -5.54 -3.06 6.29
C ILE A 4 -4.49 -2.03 6.69
N ASP A 5 -3.28 -2.50 6.86
CA ASP A 5 -2.14 -1.75 7.35
C ASP A 5 -1.13 -1.59 6.21
N ILE A 6 -0.85 -0.36 5.82
CA ILE A 6 0.02 -0.02 4.71
C ILE A 6 1.31 0.59 5.28
N ASN A 7 2.37 -0.22 5.31
CA ASN A 7 3.71 0.25 5.65
C ASN A 7 4.48 0.58 4.37
N ALA A 8 4.84 1.84 4.15
CA ALA A 8 5.47 2.28 2.91
C ALA A 8 6.84 2.95 3.16
N ARG A 9 7.76 2.74 2.22
CA ARG A 9 9.04 3.46 2.11
C ARG A 9 9.01 4.32 0.86
N GLU A 10 9.27 5.61 0.98
CA GLU A 10 9.27 6.55 -0.14
C GLU A 10 10.66 7.16 -0.37
N TRP A 11 11.11 7.12 -1.63
CA TRP A 11 12.29 7.82 -2.13
C TRP A 11 11.85 8.89 -3.13
N PHE A 12 12.21 10.14 -2.86
CA PHE A 12 12.01 11.25 -3.78
C PHE A 12 13.26 11.45 -4.66
N ASP A 13 13.09 11.29 -5.96
CA ASP A 13 14.10 11.58 -6.97
C ASP A 13 14.11 13.07 -7.31
N LYS A 14 15.08 13.79 -6.74
CA LYS A 14 15.26 15.23 -6.95
C LYS A 14 15.66 15.59 -8.39
N THR A 15 16.20 14.64 -9.16
CA THR A 15 16.65 14.93 -10.54
C THR A 15 15.46 15.15 -11.46
N TYR A 16 14.39 14.38 -11.28
CA TYR A 16 13.20 14.42 -12.15
C TYR A 16 11.92 14.85 -11.42
N GLY A 17 11.96 15.01 -10.11
CA GLY A 17 10.80 15.40 -9.30
C GLY A 17 9.79 14.27 -9.08
N ASN A 18 10.19 13.01 -9.25
CA ASN A 18 9.32 11.84 -9.09
C ASN A 18 9.48 11.22 -7.71
N SER A 19 8.38 10.80 -7.09
CA SER A 19 8.43 9.93 -5.91
C SER A 19 8.32 8.46 -6.32
N TYR A 20 9.05 7.60 -5.65
CA TYR A 20 8.99 6.15 -5.80
C TYR A 20 8.75 5.52 -4.45
N PHE A 21 8.02 4.41 -4.44
CA PHE A 21 7.74 3.71 -3.20
C PHE A 21 7.68 2.20 -3.38
N SER A 22 7.69 1.55 -2.24
CA SER A 22 7.37 0.13 -2.04
C SER A 22 6.60 0.03 -0.74
N ALA A 23 5.70 -0.93 -0.62
CA ALA A 23 4.94 -1.12 0.61
C ALA A 23 4.81 -2.60 0.99
N ILE A 24 4.59 -2.85 2.28
CA ILE A 24 4.08 -4.11 2.79
C ILE A 24 2.65 -3.81 3.26
N VAL A 25 1.71 -4.55 2.68
CA VAL A 25 0.28 -4.43 2.99
C VAL A 25 -0.11 -5.62 3.85
N THR A 26 -0.46 -5.37 5.09
CA THR A 26 -0.89 -6.41 6.03
C THR A 26 -2.40 -6.30 6.23
N VAL A 27 -3.11 -7.42 6.08
CA VAL A 27 -4.53 -7.52 6.42
C VAL A 27 -4.66 -8.22 7.76
N ASP A 28 -5.64 -7.81 8.58
CA ASP A 28 -5.91 -8.42 9.88
C ASP A 28 -4.68 -8.42 10.81
N TYR A 29 -3.95 -7.30 10.87
CA TYR A 29 -2.74 -7.15 11.68
C TYR A 29 -3.00 -7.50 13.15
N GLY A 30 -2.15 -8.37 13.71
CA GLY A 30 -2.25 -8.87 15.08
C GLY A 30 -3.37 -9.90 15.32
N MET A 31 -4.03 -10.40 14.27
CA MET A 31 -5.07 -11.43 14.36
C MET A 31 -4.59 -12.77 13.76
N GLU A 32 -5.27 -13.87 14.07
CA GLU A 32 -4.94 -15.20 13.52
C GLU A 32 -5.03 -15.27 11.98
N THR A 33 -5.82 -14.39 11.36
CA THR A 33 -5.98 -14.30 9.90
C THR A 33 -5.00 -13.35 9.22
N GLU A 34 -3.97 -12.89 9.94
CA GLU A 34 -2.97 -11.97 9.42
C GLU A 34 -2.32 -12.50 8.14
N LYS A 35 -2.25 -11.66 7.11
CA LYS A 35 -1.49 -11.93 5.87
C LYS A 35 -0.83 -10.67 5.36
N SER A 36 0.38 -10.81 4.83
CA SER A 36 1.15 -9.68 4.29
C SER A 36 1.46 -9.87 2.81
N PHE A 37 1.36 -8.78 2.06
CA PHE A 37 1.54 -8.74 0.60
C PHE A 37 2.52 -7.64 0.22
N PRO A 38 3.55 -7.94 -0.58
CA PRO A 38 4.48 -6.93 -1.06
C PRO A 38 3.87 -6.14 -2.21
N VAL A 39 3.94 -4.81 -2.10
CA VAL A 39 3.77 -3.88 -3.21
C VAL A 39 5.16 -3.43 -3.65
N HIS A 40 5.64 -3.99 -4.75
CA HIS A 40 7.00 -3.78 -5.23
C HIS A 40 7.23 -2.34 -5.73
N PHE A 41 8.52 -2.01 -5.87
CA PHE A 41 9.02 -0.71 -6.30
C PHE A 41 8.27 -0.16 -7.52
N GLN A 42 7.59 0.97 -7.35
CA GLN A 42 6.88 1.66 -8.43
C GLN A 42 6.88 3.18 -8.26
N CYS A 43 6.66 3.89 -9.37
CA CYS A 43 6.60 5.35 -9.39
C CYS A 43 5.23 5.83 -8.88
N MET A 44 5.24 6.83 -8.02
CA MET A 44 4.03 7.54 -7.58
C MET A 44 3.74 8.69 -8.53
N VAL A 45 2.49 8.83 -8.94
CA VAL A 45 2.01 10.01 -9.65
C VAL A 45 1.42 11.02 -8.66
N THR A 46 0.81 10.55 -7.55
CA THR A 46 0.20 11.39 -6.50
C THR A 46 0.25 10.71 -5.12
N GLU A 47 0.05 11.45 -4.01
CA GLU A 47 0.07 10.89 -2.64
C GLU A 47 -1.07 9.88 -2.35
N ILE A 48 -2.16 9.90 -3.14
CA ILE A 48 -3.32 8.99 -3.00
C ILE A 48 -2.95 7.54 -3.40
N PHE A 49 -1.79 7.33 -4.02
CA PHE A 49 -1.40 6.04 -4.59
C PHE A 49 -1.13 4.91 -3.60
N TYR A 50 -0.81 5.19 -2.34
CA TYR A 50 -0.52 4.13 -1.36
C TYR A 50 -1.73 3.20 -1.15
N GLY A 51 -2.90 3.79 -0.91
CA GLY A 51 -4.14 3.05 -0.76
C GLY A 51 -4.57 2.38 -2.06
N TYR A 52 -4.41 3.07 -3.21
CA TYR A 52 -4.73 2.50 -4.52
C TYR A 52 -3.88 1.27 -4.84
N ALA A 53 -2.55 1.37 -4.71
CA ALA A 53 -1.64 0.26 -5.00
C ALA A 53 -1.86 -0.92 -4.05
N ALA A 54 -2.12 -0.65 -2.77
CA ALA A 54 -2.52 -1.68 -1.82
C ALA A 54 -3.82 -2.36 -2.25
N PHE A 55 -4.81 -1.59 -2.69
CA PHE A 55 -6.10 -2.11 -3.13
C PHE A 55 -5.99 -3.01 -4.36
N GLU A 56 -5.23 -2.57 -5.37
CA GLU A 56 -4.99 -3.35 -6.58
C GLU A 56 -4.23 -4.65 -6.29
N GLU A 57 -3.23 -4.62 -5.40
CA GLU A 57 -2.54 -5.84 -4.99
C GLU A 57 -3.49 -6.79 -4.23
N LEU A 58 -4.33 -6.28 -3.31
CA LEU A 58 -5.31 -7.11 -2.59
C LEU A 58 -6.39 -7.70 -3.51
N LYS A 59 -6.83 -6.96 -4.54
CA LYS A 59 -7.74 -7.48 -5.60
C LYS A 59 -7.07 -8.59 -6.40
N LYS A 60 -5.84 -8.34 -6.87
CA LYS A 60 -5.03 -9.29 -7.65
C LYS A 60 -4.79 -10.60 -6.89
N GLN A 61 -4.58 -10.53 -5.58
CA GLN A 61 -4.42 -11.69 -4.70
C GLN A 61 -5.75 -12.37 -4.32
N GLY A 62 -6.89 -11.83 -4.78
CA GLY A 62 -8.22 -12.37 -4.49
C GLY A 62 -8.68 -12.18 -3.04
N ILE A 63 -8.00 -11.33 -2.26
CA ILE A 63 -8.33 -11.03 -0.86
C ILE A 63 -9.56 -10.12 -0.79
N ILE A 64 -9.67 -9.19 -1.73
CA ILE A 64 -10.79 -8.26 -1.85
C ILE A 64 -11.51 -8.45 -3.18
N LYS A 65 -12.83 -8.31 -3.15
CA LYS A 65 -13.68 -8.14 -4.34
C LYS A 65 -14.28 -6.74 -4.32
N ALA A 66 -14.03 -5.97 -5.36
CA ALA A 66 -14.56 -4.62 -5.54
C ALA A 66 -14.58 -4.25 -7.02
N ASP A 67 -15.55 -3.43 -7.43
CA ASP A 67 -15.61 -2.89 -8.79
C ASP A 67 -14.46 -1.91 -9.04
N ASP A 68 -14.07 -1.74 -10.30
CA ASP A 68 -12.97 -0.86 -10.70
C ASP A 68 -13.21 0.62 -10.38
N ASN A 69 -14.48 1.01 -10.23
CA ASN A 69 -14.86 2.39 -9.91
C ASN A 69 -14.83 2.70 -8.40
N VAL A 70 -14.62 1.70 -7.54
CA VAL A 70 -14.61 1.88 -6.09
C VAL A 70 -13.22 2.32 -5.64
N GLN A 71 -13.15 3.42 -4.88
CA GLN A 71 -11.90 3.87 -4.27
C GLN A 71 -11.59 3.09 -2.99
N PHE A 72 -10.30 2.90 -2.68
CA PHE A 72 -9.85 2.15 -1.50
C PHE A 72 -10.50 2.61 -0.19
N TRP A 73 -10.53 3.94 0.06
CA TRP A 73 -11.11 4.49 1.29
C TRP A 73 -12.61 4.23 1.39
N GLN A 74 -13.33 4.28 0.27
CA GLN A 74 -14.76 4.01 0.20
C GLN A 74 -15.01 2.52 0.50
N TRP A 75 -14.23 1.64 -0.13
CA TRP A 75 -14.30 0.21 0.14
C TRP A 75 -14.07 -0.11 1.62
N CYS A 76 -13.03 0.49 2.23
CA CYS A 76 -12.74 0.31 3.64
C CYS A 76 -13.90 0.77 4.53
N ARG A 77 -14.47 1.95 4.24
CA ARG A 77 -15.63 2.50 4.95
C ARG A 77 -16.84 1.57 4.88
N ASP A 78 -17.20 1.13 3.67
CA ASP A 78 -18.41 0.33 3.42
C ASP A 78 -18.29 -1.07 4.05
N ASN A 79 -17.07 -1.62 4.09
CA ASN A 79 -16.79 -2.93 4.69
C ASN A 79 -16.41 -2.86 6.18
N LYS A 80 -16.43 -1.67 6.80
CA LYS A 80 -16.04 -1.44 8.20
C LYS A 80 -14.62 -1.97 8.50
N VAL A 81 -13.71 -1.75 7.55
CA VAL A 81 -12.29 -2.08 7.66
C VAL A 81 -11.52 -0.81 8.00
N ILE A 82 -10.65 -0.90 8.99
CA ILE A 82 -9.79 0.21 9.42
C ILE A 82 -8.56 0.23 8.53
N ALA A 83 -8.28 1.36 7.89
CA ALA A 83 -7.07 1.56 7.08
C ALA A 83 -6.03 2.35 7.89
N HIS A 84 -4.85 1.78 8.08
CA HIS A 84 -3.70 2.42 8.71
C HIS A 84 -2.60 2.69 7.68
N TYR A 85 -1.95 3.84 7.81
CA TYR A 85 -0.86 4.25 6.94
C TYR A 85 0.35 4.61 7.79
N ASP A 86 1.46 3.91 7.58
CA ASP A 86 2.77 4.26 8.13
C ASP A 86 3.73 4.50 6.95
N ILE A 87 3.96 5.77 6.63
CA ILE A 87 4.70 6.18 5.43
C ILE A 87 6.02 6.82 5.87
N HIS A 88 7.12 6.11 5.63
CA HIS A 88 8.46 6.63 5.90
C HIS A 88 9.03 7.32 4.67
N ARG A 89 8.99 8.66 4.69
CA ARG A 89 9.54 9.52 3.62
C ARG A 89 11.03 9.77 3.79
N GLY A 90 11.70 10.16 2.71
CA GLY A 90 13.14 10.49 2.74
C GLY A 90 14.07 9.27 2.72
N CYS A 91 13.57 8.10 2.34
CA CYS A 91 14.37 6.90 2.16
C CYS A 91 15.37 7.07 1.01
N LYS A 92 16.46 6.30 1.03
CA LYS A 92 17.31 6.15 -0.16
C LYS A 92 16.65 5.17 -1.12
N LYS A 93 16.91 5.30 -2.43
CA LYS A 93 16.44 4.37 -3.47
C LYS A 93 16.63 2.90 -3.09
N ARG A 94 17.81 2.57 -2.55
CA ARG A 94 18.15 1.19 -2.12
C ARG A 94 17.24 0.67 -1.01
N ASP A 95 16.81 1.55 -0.10
CA ASP A 95 15.98 1.17 1.05
C ASP A 95 14.58 0.82 0.55
N VAL A 96 14.05 1.59 -0.41
CA VAL A 96 12.76 1.32 -1.08
C VAL A 96 12.84 0.03 -1.91
N VAL A 97 13.85 -0.10 -2.77
CA VAL A 97 13.98 -1.28 -3.65
C VAL A 97 14.13 -2.58 -2.86
N ASN A 98 14.81 -2.55 -1.70
CA ASN A 98 15.04 -3.74 -0.88
C ASN A 98 13.94 -4.00 0.17
N PHE A 99 12.98 -3.09 0.34
CA PHE A 99 11.95 -3.23 1.36
C PHE A 99 11.00 -4.41 1.12
N THR A 100 10.88 -4.87 -0.13
CA THR A 100 9.95 -5.93 -0.55
C THR A 100 10.64 -7.11 -1.25
N LYS A 101 11.97 -7.22 -1.10
CA LYS A 101 12.77 -8.32 -1.66
C LYS A 101 12.82 -9.52 -0.73
#